data_AF-A0A9Q1DU10-F1
#
_entry.id   AF-A0A9Q1DU10-F1
#
_cell.length_a   1.000
_cell.length_b   1.000
_cell.length_c   1.000
_cell.angle_alpha   90.00
_cell.angle_beta   90.00
_cell.angle_gamma   90.00
#
_symmetry.space_group_name_H-M   'P 1'
#
loop_
_entity.id
_entity.type
_entity.pdbx_description
1 polymer ?
#
loop_
_entity_poly.entity_id
_entity_poly.type
_entity_poly.pdbx_seq_one_letter_code
_entity_poly.pdbx_strand_id
1 'polypeptide(L)'
;MSQKKIFLVLLVISSVSLLLHHGGHFSWTLKAFLGCPALRPHPSAGLKPKHTSVAFLKTHKTASTTVQNILFRFAERHNLTVGLPVQACAHQFCYPHRFSRRYVHPHTTHPQIIASHMRLNASELRRLMPPDAVYVTILREPAAMFESLFSYYNQHCGSFRRVPNGSLEAFLDGPLRYYRPRDMDAMFARNTLTYDLGGEKDRPPGDVAYAGELIRDVERTFSLVMIAEHFDESLVLLRHLLNWDLEDILYVKLNMRSPGSRRSLGLGLPAQIRAWNWLDARLYDHFNASLWRRLDELGSACVEREVRLLRLARDRLVRGCFGGQLPLLRTSAQIENKELRPWQPSAMVDIVGYDLPPNGTRPGGQAQECLKLVLPEVQYSRRLLRIQSLRQRRASSARPSAPLRSTLARRRLHVGSARNALGPTLTQRAAGPQARAGALSRFSRRQLS
;
A
#
# COMPACT_ATOMS: atom_id res chain seq x y z
N MET A 1 1.62 61.19 -4.52
CA MET A 1 1.67 60.72 -3.11
C MET A 1 3.11 60.71 -2.64
N SER A 2 3.39 60.92 -1.34
CA SER A 2 4.75 60.73 -0.79
C SER A 2 5.18 59.26 -0.90
N GLN A 3 6.47 59.01 -1.20
CA GLN A 3 7.05 57.67 -1.35
C GLN A 3 6.75 56.75 -0.16
N LYS A 4 6.75 57.29 1.08
CA LYS A 4 6.40 56.52 2.29
C LYS A 4 4.99 55.90 2.23
N LYS A 5 4.02 56.59 1.63
CA LYS A 5 2.65 56.07 1.43
C LYS A 5 2.59 54.99 0.33
N ILE A 6 3.43 55.12 -0.71
CA ILE A 6 3.51 54.12 -1.80
C ILE A 6 4.13 52.82 -1.26
N PHE A 7 5.22 52.90 -0.49
CA PHE A 7 5.84 51.75 0.15
C PHE A 7 4.86 51.03 1.10
N LEU A 8 4.11 51.77 1.93
CA LEU A 8 3.12 51.17 2.82
C LEU A 8 2.02 50.41 2.06
N VAL A 9 1.52 50.99 0.96
CA VAL A 9 0.51 50.34 0.09
C VAL A 9 1.06 49.07 -0.57
N LEU A 10 2.31 49.09 -1.06
CA LEU A 10 2.96 47.89 -1.61
C LEU A 10 3.17 46.79 -0.56
N LEU A 11 3.51 47.16 0.68
CA LEU A 11 3.69 46.21 1.79
C LEU A 11 2.34 45.59 2.20
N VAL A 12 1.26 46.38 2.24
CA VAL A 12 -0.11 45.87 2.46
C VAL A 12 -0.57 44.97 1.32
N ILE A 13 -0.37 45.35 0.06
CA ILE A 13 -0.72 44.52 -1.12
C ILE A 13 0.09 43.21 -1.11
N SER A 14 1.38 43.25 -0.79
CA SER A 14 2.22 42.06 -0.65
C SER A 14 1.72 41.16 0.49
N SER A 15 1.38 41.73 1.65
CA SER A 15 0.85 40.99 2.80
C SER A 15 -0.50 40.35 2.51
N VAL A 16 -1.41 41.09 1.84
CA VAL A 16 -2.73 40.58 1.42
C VAL A 16 -2.57 39.51 0.33
N SER A 17 -1.66 39.69 -0.64
CA SER A 17 -1.34 38.67 -1.64
C SER A 17 -0.80 37.40 -0.99
N LEU A 18 0.14 37.53 -0.03
CA LEU A 18 0.67 36.40 0.75
C LEU A 18 -0.43 35.69 1.56
N LEU A 19 -1.34 36.44 2.18
CA LEU A 19 -2.51 35.91 2.89
C LEU A 19 -3.55 35.27 1.97
N LEU A 20 -3.70 35.72 0.72
CA LEU A 20 -4.58 35.08 -0.27
C LEU A 20 -3.95 33.81 -0.86
N HIS A 21 -2.63 33.78 -1.08
CA HIS A 21 -1.92 32.61 -1.58
C HIS A 21 -1.67 31.53 -0.50
N HIS A 22 -1.45 31.91 0.78
CA HIS A 22 -1.21 30.96 1.88
C HIS A 22 -2.37 30.81 2.89
N GLY A 23 -3.39 31.68 2.88
CA GLY A 23 -4.54 31.59 3.80
C GLY A 23 -5.36 30.30 3.66
N GLY A 24 -5.23 29.62 2.53
CA GLY A 24 -5.74 28.25 2.35
C GLY A 24 -5.14 27.24 3.34
N HIS A 25 -3.86 27.37 3.69
CA HIS A 25 -3.19 26.54 4.69
C HIS A 25 -3.35 27.10 6.11
N PHE A 26 -3.21 28.43 6.29
CA PHE A 26 -3.21 29.06 7.62
C PHE A 26 -4.56 28.98 8.36
N SER A 27 -5.67 28.74 7.63
CA SER A 27 -7.00 28.61 8.22
C SER A 27 -7.31 27.22 8.80
N TRP A 28 -6.70 26.15 8.26
CA TRP A 28 -6.95 24.78 8.73
C TRP A 28 -6.19 24.48 10.02
N THR A 29 -4.93 24.90 10.11
CA THR A 29 -4.12 24.77 11.33
C THR A 29 -4.84 25.41 12.52
N LEU A 30 -5.34 26.66 12.38
CA LEU A 30 -6.04 27.35 13.46
C LEU A 30 -7.33 26.66 13.93
N LYS A 31 -8.04 25.94 13.04
CA LYS A 31 -9.22 25.15 13.40
C LYS A 31 -8.90 23.75 13.95
N ALA A 32 -7.69 23.25 13.72
CA ALA A 32 -7.15 22.05 14.36
C ALA A 32 -6.46 22.34 15.71
N PHE A 33 -6.00 23.57 15.94
CA PHE A 33 -5.34 23.99 17.18
C PHE A 33 -6.25 24.00 18.42
N LEU A 34 -7.57 24.12 18.25
CA LEU A 34 -8.55 23.83 19.30
C LEU A 34 -8.75 22.30 19.43
N GLY A 35 -7.67 21.64 19.83
CA GLY A 35 -7.52 20.19 19.82
C GLY A 35 -8.34 19.45 20.86
N CYS A 36 -8.40 18.13 20.70
CA CYS A 36 -9.12 17.24 21.59
C CYS A 36 -8.38 17.02 22.92
N PRO A 37 -9.05 17.07 24.08
CA PRO A 37 -8.40 16.98 25.38
C PRO A 37 -8.06 15.55 25.86
N ALA A 38 -8.47 14.50 25.12
CA ALA A 38 -8.32 13.11 25.56
C ALA A 38 -6.87 12.59 25.50
N LEU A 39 -6.07 13.07 24.55
CA LEU A 39 -4.62 12.91 24.59
C LEU A 39 -3.99 14.09 25.33
N ARG A 40 -2.96 13.80 26.14
CA ARG A 40 -2.12 14.83 26.81
C ARG A 40 -1.82 15.95 25.82
N PRO A 41 -1.92 17.24 26.23
CA PRO A 41 -1.89 18.37 25.31
C PRO A 41 -0.67 18.24 24.39
N HIS A 42 -0.92 18.05 23.09
CA HIS A 42 0.14 18.00 22.10
C HIS A 42 0.91 19.33 22.20
N PRO A 43 2.21 19.32 22.57
CA PRO A 43 2.97 20.54 22.69
C PRO A 43 3.08 21.14 21.29
N SER A 44 2.32 22.21 21.06
CA SER A 44 2.15 23.00 19.83
C SER A 44 2.44 22.26 18.53
N ALA A 45 1.39 21.90 17.78
CA ALA A 45 1.50 21.33 16.43
C ALA A 45 2.52 22.14 15.59
N GLY A 46 3.68 21.54 15.36
CA GLY A 46 4.91 22.25 14.97
C GLY A 46 6.18 21.73 15.67
N LEU A 47 6.11 21.21 16.90
CA LEU A 47 7.31 20.75 17.65
C LEU A 47 7.74 19.29 17.39
N LYS A 48 6.84 18.39 17.02
CA LYS A 48 7.20 17.00 16.65
C LYS A 48 7.29 16.86 15.13
N PRO A 49 8.34 16.22 14.57
CA PRO A 49 8.42 15.94 13.14
C PRO A 49 7.36 14.91 12.71
N LYS A 50 6.94 14.97 11.44
CA LYS A 50 6.06 13.95 10.85
C LYS A 50 6.79 12.61 10.76
N HIS A 51 6.09 11.51 11.07
CA HIS A 51 6.67 10.18 10.88
C HIS A 51 6.80 9.85 9.39
N THR A 52 7.91 9.23 8.98
CA THR A 52 8.20 8.96 7.56
C THR A 52 8.38 7.49 7.22
N SER A 53 8.67 6.64 8.21
CA SER A 53 8.90 5.20 8.03
C SER A 53 7.57 4.41 8.17
N VAL A 54 6.91 4.03 7.07
CA VAL A 54 5.59 3.36 7.09
C VAL A 54 5.57 2.05 6.31
N ALA A 55 5.23 0.95 6.99
CA ALA A 55 5.07 -0.38 6.43
C ALA A 55 3.59 -0.76 6.32
N PHE A 56 2.97 -0.46 5.18
CA PHE A 56 1.56 -0.79 4.93
C PHE A 56 1.41 -2.14 4.21
N LEU A 57 0.91 -3.15 4.93
CA LEU A 57 0.47 -4.40 4.32
C LEU A 57 -0.86 -4.13 3.59
N LYS A 58 -0.77 -4.02 2.27
CA LYS A 58 -1.91 -3.85 1.38
C LYS A 58 -2.64 -5.18 1.15
N THR A 59 -3.77 -5.38 1.83
CA THR A 59 -4.67 -6.53 1.69
C THR A 59 -5.62 -6.39 0.49
N HIS A 60 -6.22 -7.48 0.04
CA HIS A 60 -7.07 -7.53 -1.16
C HIS A 60 -8.53 -7.11 -0.92
N LYS A 61 -9.06 -6.24 -1.79
CA LYS A 61 -10.48 -5.76 -1.83
C LYS A 61 -10.98 -4.98 -0.58
N THR A 62 -10.05 -4.50 0.24
CA THR A 62 -10.24 -3.76 1.52
C THR A 62 -10.16 -2.23 1.39
N ALA A 63 -10.50 -1.65 0.22
CA ALA A 63 -10.25 -0.23 -0.13
C ALA A 63 -8.76 0.22 -0.08
N SER A 64 -7.84 -0.73 0.09
CA SER A 64 -6.41 -0.49 0.33
C SER A 64 -5.64 0.24 -0.78
N THR A 65 -6.15 0.29 -2.02
CA THR A 65 -5.59 1.14 -3.10
C THR A 65 -5.71 2.63 -2.78
N THR A 66 -6.74 3.09 -2.05
CA THR A 66 -6.82 4.49 -1.59
C THR A 66 -5.77 4.79 -0.51
N VAL A 67 -5.56 3.88 0.45
CA VAL A 67 -4.50 4.04 1.47
C VAL A 67 -3.11 4.05 0.81
N GLN A 68 -2.86 3.19 -0.18
CA GLN A 68 -1.64 3.24 -0.98
C GLN A 68 -1.45 4.60 -1.67
N ASN A 69 -2.49 5.18 -2.27
CA ASN A 69 -2.39 6.48 -2.94
C ASN A 69 -2.03 7.61 -1.95
N ILE A 70 -2.60 7.61 -0.74
CA ILE A 70 -2.23 8.51 0.37
C ILE A 70 -0.72 8.38 0.66
N LEU A 71 -0.24 7.16 0.93
CA LEU A 71 1.16 6.89 1.28
C LEU A 71 2.14 7.20 0.13
N PHE A 72 1.76 6.94 -1.11
CA PHE A 72 2.54 7.27 -2.32
C PHE A 72 2.65 8.79 -2.53
N ARG A 73 1.57 9.55 -2.28
CA ARG A 73 1.57 11.02 -2.34
C ARG A 73 2.42 11.63 -1.25
N PHE A 74 2.31 11.13 -0.02
CA PHE A 74 3.17 11.55 1.08
C PHE A 74 4.65 11.27 0.78
N ALA A 75 4.99 10.05 0.35
CA ALA A 75 6.35 9.71 -0.05
C ALA A 75 6.91 10.62 -1.13
N GLU A 76 6.13 10.92 -2.18
CA GLU A 76 6.58 11.79 -3.25
C GLU A 76 6.77 13.24 -2.78
N ARG A 77 5.82 13.77 -1.98
CA ARG A 77 5.85 15.11 -1.37
C ARG A 77 7.07 15.30 -0.47
N HIS A 78 7.40 14.29 0.33
CA HIS A 78 8.52 14.31 1.28
C HIS A 78 9.82 13.69 0.72
N ASN A 79 9.93 13.50 -0.61
CA ASN A 79 11.12 12.99 -1.30
C ASN A 79 11.60 11.59 -0.86
N LEU A 80 10.73 10.81 -0.22
CA LEU A 80 11.03 9.49 0.35
C LEU A 80 11.19 8.41 -0.73
N THR A 81 11.82 7.30 -0.35
CA THR A 81 11.95 6.09 -1.17
C THR A 81 10.78 5.16 -0.90
N VAL A 82 9.95 4.92 -1.91
CA VAL A 82 8.90 3.88 -1.87
C VAL A 82 9.51 2.55 -2.31
N GLY A 83 9.39 1.53 -1.47
CA GLY A 83 9.73 0.14 -1.80
C GLY A 83 8.75 -0.36 -2.85
N LEU A 84 9.28 -0.78 -4.00
CA LEU A 84 8.50 -1.21 -5.16
C LEU A 84 9.04 -2.54 -5.69
N PRO A 85 8.19 -3.41 -6.25
CA PRO A 85 8.60 -4.75 -6.66
C PRO A 85 9.53 -4.77 -7.89
N VAL A 86 10.31 -5.86 -8.01
CA VAL A 86 11.00 -6.23 -9.25
C VAL A 86 9.99 -6.42 -10.40
N GLN A 87 10.38 -6.08 -11.62
CA GLN A 87 9.49 -6.07 -12.80
C GLN A 87 8.81 -7.43 -13.07
N ALA A 88 9.52 -8.54 -12.82
CA ALA A 88 8.99 -9.91 -12.94
C ALA A 88 7.81 -10.22 -11.99
N CYS A 89 7.54 -9.34 -11.03
CA CYS A 89 6.49 -9.47 -10.02
C CYS A 89 5.47 -8.31 -10.04
N ALA A 90 5.34 -7.67 -11.21
CA ALA A 90 4.36 -6.66 -11.55
C ALA A 90 4.21 -5.52 -10.52
N HIS A 91 3.20 -5.59 -9.66
CA HIS A 91 2.90 -4.60 -8.62
C HIS A 91 2.63 -5.25 -7.24
N GLN A 92 3.02 -6.51 -7.04
CA GLN A 92 2.54 -7.34 -5.91
C GLN A 92 3.62 -8.18 -5.20
N PHE A 93 4.90 -7.76 -5.22
CA PHE A 93 6.01 -8.42 -4.50
C PHE A 93 6.04 -9.96 -4.57
N CYS A 94 5.70 -10.50 -5.73
CA CYS A 94 5.66 -11.94 -6.04
C CYS A 94 4.62 -12.75 -5.25
N TYR A 95 3.53 -12.10 -4.80
CA TYR A 95 2.31 -12.77 -4.35
C TYR A 95 1.87 -13.85 -5.37
N PRO A 96 1.47 -15.06 -4.95
CA PRO A 96 1.15 -15.48 -3.57
C PRO A 96 2.34 -15.93 -2.69
N HIS A 97 3.59 -15.86 -3.15
CA HIS A 97 4.73 -16.28 -2.32
C HIS A 97 4.90 -15.37 -1.10
N ARG A 98 5.27 -15.97 0.06
CA ARG A 98 5.66 -15.23 1.28
C ARG A 98 6.75 -14.23 0.95
N PHE A 99 6.59 -13.00 1.42
CA PHE A 99 7.45 -11.86 1.11
C PHE A 99 8.93 -12.17 1.42
N SER A 100 9.80 -11.65 0.56
CA SER A 100 11.25 -11.61 0.78
C SER A 100 11.83 -10.35 0.15
N ARG A 101 12.89 -9.82 0.75
CA ARG A 101 13.56 -8.59 0.34
C ARG A 101 14.11 -8.64 -1.09
N ARG A 102 14.40 -9.85 -1.60
CA ARG A 102 14.78 -10.12 -3.00
C ARG A 102 13.72 -9.73 -4.03
N TYR A 103 12.48 -9.49 -3.59
CA TYR A 103 11.38 -9.06 -4.44
C TYR A 103 11.29 -7.53 -4.59
N VAL A 104 12.11 -6.77 -3.86
CA VAL A 104 12.23 -5.31 -3.97
C VAL A 104 13.17 -4.93 -5.13
N HIS A 105 12.81 -3.91 -5.89
CA HIS A 105 13.61 -3.42 -7.01
C HIS A 105 14.94 -2.81 -6.54
N PRO A 106 16.09 -3.06 -7.20
CA PRO A 106 17.40 -2.55 -6.74
C PRO A 106 17.47 -1.02 -6.55
N HIS A 107 16.77 -0.23 -7.38
CA HIS A 107 16.69 1.23 -7.20
C HIS A 107 15.73 1.70 -6.08
N THR A 108 15.10 0.79 -5.33
CA THR A 108 14.14 1.09 -4.25
C THR A 108 14.45 0.36 -2.93
N THR A 109 15.68 -0.14 -2.79
CA THR A 109 16.24 -0.66 -1.52
C THR A 109 16.33 0.43 -0.45
N HIS A 110 16.27 0.02 0.82
CA HIS A 110 16.18 0.92 1.99
C HIS A 110 14.98 1.91 1.92
N PRO A 111 13.75 1.41 1.66
CA PRO A 111 12.58 2.26 1.54
C PRO A 111 12.12 2.79 2.90
N GLN A 112 11.66 4.05 2.93
CA GLN A 112 10.93 4.57 4.08
C GLN A 112 9.46 4.14 4.03
N ILE A 113 8.86 3.99 2.84
CA ILE A 113 7.46 3.61 2.69
C ILE A 113 7.34 2.34 1.83
N ILE A 114 6.51 1.37 2.23
CA ILE A 114 6.14 0.22 1.40
C ILE A 114 4.63 0.00 1.52
N ALA A 115 3.93 -0.11 0.38
CA ALA A 115 2.47 -0.04 0.35
C ALA A 115 1.82 -0.83 -0.82
N SER A 116 2.47 -1.88 -1.32
CA SER A 116 1.94 -2.75 -2.38
C SER A 116 1.59 -4.14 -1.85
N HIS A 117 0.78 -4.90 -2.60
CA HIS A 117 0.35 -6.25 -2.20
C HIS A 117 1.57 -7.17 -1.94
N MET A 118 1.47 -8.03 -0.93
CA MET A 118 2.41 -9.09 -0.62
C MET A 118 1.73 -10.12 0.29
N ARG A 119 2.22 -11.36 0.35
CA ARG A 119 1.88 -12.30 1.44
C ARG A 119 2.86 -12.05 2.57
N LEU A 120 2.39 -11.65 3.75
CA LEU A 120 3.25 -11.14 4.82
C LEU A 120 4.34 -12.15 5.21
N ASN A 121 5.54 -11.61 5.40
CA ASN A 121 6.62 -12.24 6.15
C ASN A 121 7.21 -11.13 7.04
N ALA A 122 6.69 -11.02 8.27
CA ALA A 122 7.06 -9.94 9.19
C ALA A 122 8.58 -9.90 9.46
N SER A 123 9.27 -11.05 9.43
CA SER A 123 10.72 -11.11 9.61
C SER A 123 11.50 -10.49 8.44
N GLU A 124 11.11 -10.77 7.19
CA GLU A 124 11.73 -10.16 6.00
C GLU A 124 11.38 -8.68 5.86
N LEU A 125 10.16 -8.30 6.27
CA LEU A 125 9.71 -6.91 6.21
C LEU A 125 10.42 -6.05 7.28
N ARG A 126 10.59 -6.54 8.51
CA ARG A 126 11.42 -5.90 9.55
C ARG A 126 12.90 -5.82 9.18
N ARG A 127 13.42 -6.74 8.37
CA ARG A 127 14.78 -6.68 7.80
C ARG A 127 14.92 -5.74 6.59
N LEU A 128 13.83 -5.12 6.11
CA LEU A 128 13.85 -4.19 4.98
C LEU A 128 13.67 -2.74 5.43
N MET A 129 12.73 -2.53 6.34
CA MET A 129 12.30 -1.20 6.78
C MET A 129 13.25 -0.63 7.83
N PRO A 130 13.27 0.71 8.02
CA PRO A 130 13.89 1.36 9.16
C PRO A 130 13.40 0.79 10.51
N PRO A 131 14.24 0.79 11.58
CA PRO A 131 13.84 0.26 12.89
C PRO A 131 12.67 1.00 13.55
N ASP A 132 12.44 2.26 13.19
CA ASP A 132 11.33 3.11 13.65
C ASP A 132 10.04 2.93 12.84
N ALA A 133 10.00 2.00 11.87
CA ALA A 133 8.88 1.89 10.95
C ALA A 133 7.56 1.53 11.64
N VAL A 134 6.53 2.34 11.40
CA VAL A 134 5.16 2.10 11.86
C VAL A 134 4.48 1.14 10.91
N TYR A 135 3.95 0.05 11.44
CA TYR A 135 3.31 -1.01 10.66
C TYR A 135 1.79 -0.82 10.66
N VAL A 136 1.20 -0.79 9.47
CA VAL A 136 -0.24 -0.58 9.28
C VAL A 136 -0.80 -1.63 8.34
N THR A 137 -2.04 -2.05 8.56
CA THR A 137 -2.82 -2.80 7.56
C THR A 137 -4.29 -2.38 7.62
N ILE A 138 -5.12 -2.92 6.73
CA ILE A 138 -6.55 -2.65 6.67
C ILE A 138 -7.30 -3.95 6.45
N LEU A 139 -8.37 -4.17 7.22
CA LEU A 139 -9.31 -5.28 7.05
C LEU A 139 -10.65 -4.74 6.55
N ARG A 140 -11.56 -5.66 6.22
CA ARG A 140 -12.90 -5.37 5.73
C ARG A 140 -13.84 -6.49 6.13
N GLU A 141 -15.13 -6.19 6.29
CA GLU A 141 -16.13 -7.21 6.63
C GLU A 141 -16.06 -8.38 5.61
N PRO A 142 -15.84 -9.63 6.06
CA PRO A 142 -15.53 -10.73 5.14
C PRO A 142 -16.61 -11.06 4.12
N ALA A 143 -17.90 -10.89 4.40
CA ALA A 143 -18.93 -11.10 3.39
C ALA A 143 -18.90 -10.02 2.30
N ALA A 144 -18.82 -8.75 2.71
CA ALA A 144 -18.70 -7.61 1.80
C ALA A 144 -17.37 -7.58 1.02
N MET A 145 -16.31 -8.19 1.56
CA MET A 145 -15.05 -8.45 0.88
C MET A 145 -15.16 -9.62 -0.10
N PHE A 146 -15.73 -10.75 0.32
CA PHE A 146 -15.78 -11.99 -0.47
C PHE A 146 -16.70 -11.89 -1.68
N GLU A 147 -17.85 -11.20 -1.59
CA GLU A 147 -18.66 -10.85 -2.78
C GLU A 147 -17.81 -10.09 -3.83
N SER A 148 -16.93 -9.21 -3.35
CA SER A 148 -16.02 -8.44 -4.20
C SER A 148 -14.82 -9.25 -4.70
N LEU A 149 -14.41 -10.32 -4.01
CA LEU A 149 -13.38 -11.28 -4.46
C LEU A 149 -13.96 -12.21 -5.51
N PHE A 150 -15.11 -12.83 -5.21
CA PHE A 150 -15.84 -13.75 -6.07
C PHE A 150 -16.13 -13.14 -7.43
N SER A 151 -16.71 -11.93 -7.45
CA SER A 151 -17.03 -11.22 -8.69
C SER A 151 -15.78 -10.82 -9.48
N TYR A 152 -14.74 -10.30 -8.80
CA TYR A 152 -13.55 -9.72 -9.45
C TYR A 152 -12.55 -10.78 -9.95
N TYR A 153 -12.48 -11.94 -9.31
CA TYR A 153 -11.59 -13.03 -9.71
C TYR A 153 -12.33 -14.21 -10.37
N ASN A 154 -13.58 -14.04 -10.80
CA ASN A 154 -14.43 -15.10 -11.37
C ASN A 154 -13.78 -15.84 -12.55
N GLN A 155 -13.07 -15.13 -13.43
CA GLN A 155 -12.37 -15.71 -14.59
C GLN A 155 -10.97 -16.25 -14.25
N HIS A 156 -10.35 -15.83 -13.14
CA HIS A 156 -8.97 -16.20 -12.79
C HIS A 156 -8.90 -17.36 -11.78
N CYS A 157 -9.60 -17.23 -10.65
CA CYS A 157 -9.64 -18.22 -9.58
C CYS A 157 -10.27 -19.53 -10.05
N GLY A 158 -9.50 -20.63 -9.97
CA GLY A 158 -9.97 -21.95 -10.37
C GLY A 158 -11.21 -22.42 -9.61
N SER A 159 -11.40 -21.96 -8.36
CA SER A 159 -12.57 -22.29 -7.55
C SER A 159 -13.82 -21.50 -7.95
N PHE A 160 -13.70 -20.23 -8.35
CA PHE A 160 -14.84 -19.42 -8.79
C PHE A 160 -15.26 -19.76 -10.23
N ARG A 161 -14.30 -19.97 -11.13
CA ARG A 161 -14.54 -20.31 -12.55
C ARG A 161 -15.29 -21.63 -12.74
N ARG A 162 -15.29 -22.52 -11.74
CA ARG A 162 -15.99 -23.82 -11.77
C ARG A 162 -17.43 -23.77 -11.23
N VAL A 163 -17.93 -22.60 -10.84
CA VAL A 163 -19.31 -22.44 -10.35
C VAL A 163 -20.25 -22.14 -11.51
N PRO A 164 -21.34 -22.92 -11.72
CA PRO A 164 -22.33 -22.66 -12.77
C PRO A 164 -22.85 -21.22 -12.74
N ASN A 165 -22.89 -20.59 -13.91
CA ASN A 165 -23.34 -19.21 -14.15
C ASN A 165 -22.64 -18.14 -13.27
N GLY A 166 -21.57 -18.49 -12.56
CA GLY A 166 -20.96 -17.62 -11.55
C GLY A 166 -21.94 -17.19 -10.45
N SER A 167 -22.89 -18.04 -10.05
CA SER A 167 -23.74 -17.78 -8.88
C SER A 167 -22.91 -17.83 -7.59
N LEU A 168 -23.10 -16.87 -6.68
CA LEU A 168 -22.42 -16.88 -5.37
C LEU A 168 -23.13 -17.85 -4.41
N GLU A 169 -24.43 -17.97 -4.58
CA GLU A 169 -25.37 -18.82 -3.84
C GLU A 169 -25.04 -20.30 -4.10
N ALA A 170 -24.86 -20.69 -5.37
CA ALA A 170 -24.44 -22.04 -5.75
C ALA A 170 -23.05 -22.41 -5.21
N PHE A 171 -22.14 -21.44 -5.07
CA PHE A 171 -20.86 -21.69 -4.40
C PHE A 171 -21.04 -21.95 -2.90
N LEU A 172 -21.91 -21.20 -2.22
CA LEU A 172 -22.12 -21.27 -0.77
C LEU A 172 -22.96 -22.48 -0.32
N ASP A 173 -23.84 -22.99 -1.18
CA ASP A 173 -24.55 -24.27 -0.97
C ASP A 173 -23.59 -25.47 -0.80
N GLY A 174 -22.48 -25.47 -1.54
CA GLY A 174 -21.53 -26.58 -1.53
C GLY A 174 -20.11 -26.15 -1.85
N PRO A 175 -19.45 -25.31 -1.02
CA PRO A 175 -18.16 -24.71 -1.37
C PRO A 175 -17.08 -25.75 -1.58
N LEU A 176 -17.13 -26.91 -0.91
CA LEU A 176 -16.20 -28.02 -1.13
C LEU A 176 -16.33 -28.71 -2.51
N ARG A 177 -17.46 -28.57 -3.22
CA ARG A 177 -17.59 -29.02 -4.61
C ARG A 177 -16.71 -28.19 -5.55
N TYR A 178 -16.50 -26.92 -5.20
CA TYR A 178 -15.78 -25.94 -6.01
C TYR A 178 -14.39 -25.61 -5.48
N TYR A 179 -14.14 -25.71 -4.18
CA TYR A 179 -12.88 -25.31 -3.57
C TYR A 179 -11.79 -26.36 -3.74
N ARG A 180 -10.60 -25.92 -4.17
CA ARG A 180 -9.40 -26.75 -4.25
C ARG A 180 -8.21 -26.00 -3.64
N PRO A 181 -7.66 -26.42 -2.48
CA PRO A 181 -6.64 -25.66 -1.75
C PRO A 181 -5.38 -25.30 -2.54
N ARG A 182 -5.03 -26.12 -3.54
CA ARG A 182 -3.82 -26.05 -4.39
C ARG A 182 -4.06 -25.47 -5.79
N ASP A 183 -5.30 -25.09 -6.14
CA ASP A 183 -5.56 -24.42 -7.44
C ASP A 183 -4.83 -23.06 -7.49
N MET A 184 -4.47 -22.62 -8.69
CA MET A 184 -4.04 -21.22 -8.91
C MET A 184 -5.14 -20.26 -8.43
N ASP A 185 -4.71 -19.19 -7.76
CA ASP A 185 -5.58 -18.15 -7.19
C ASP A 185 -6.58 -18.63 -6.11
N ALA A 186 -6.43 -19.84 -5.58
CA ALA A 186 -7.28 -20.40 -4.51
C ALA A 186 -7.22 -19.64 -3.17
N MET A 187 -6.28 -18.71 -2.99
CA MET A 187 -6.22 -17.82 -1.83
C MET A 187 -7.30 -16.73 -1.83
N PHE A 188 -7.87 -16.37 -2.97
CA PHE A 188 -9.02 -15.44 -3.01
C PHE A 188 -10.35 -16.11 -2.66
N ALA A 189 -10.40 -17.45 -2.66
CA ALA A 189 -11.62 -18.23 -2.49
C ALA A 189 -11.83 -18.78 -1.06
N ARG A 190 -10.91 -18.54 -0.12
CA ARG A 190 -11.05 -18.92 1.30
C ARG A 190 -10.04 -18.17 2.17
N ASN A 191 -10.50 -17.52 3.23
CA ASN A 191 -9.69 -16.84 4.25
C ASN A 191 -8.55 -15.97 3.65
N THR A 192 -8.93 -15.03 2.78
CA THR A 192 -8.02 -14.16 2.02
C THR A 192 -7.22 -13.21 2.90
N LEU A 193 -7.82 -12.62 3.94
CA LEU A 193 -7.11 -11.73 4.86
C LEU A 193 -6.08 -12.52 5.66
N THR A 194 -6.44 -13.70 6.16
CA THR A 194 -5.52 -14.64 6.80
C THR A 194 -4.34 -14.98 5.89
N TYR A 195 -4.59 -15.18 4.60
CA TYR A 195 -3.55 -15.47 3.61
C TYR A 195 -2.62 -14.27 3.37
N ASP A 196 -3.18 -13.06 3.16
CA ASP A 196 -2.44 -11.81 3.01
C ASP A 196 -1.57 -11.51 4.25
N LEU A 197 -2.10 -11.75 5.45
CA LEU A 197 -1.41 -11.66 6.75
C LEU A 197 -0.36 -12.76 6.96
N GLY A 198 -0.11 -13.61 5.95
CA GLY A 198 0.97 -14.59 5.95
C GLY A 198 0.62 -15.93 6.61
N GLY A 199 -0.57 -16.04 7.20
CA GLY A 199 -1.09 -17.26 7.83
C GLY A 199 -1.56 -18.31 6.80
N GLU A 200 -1.97 -19.48 7.29
CA GLU A 200 -2.51 -20.56 6.46
C GLU A 200 -4.05 -20.53 6.43
N LYS A 201 -4.60 -20.34 5.23
CA LYS A 201 -6.04 -20.17 4.97
C LYS A 201 -6.92 -21.40 5.19
N ASP A 202 -6.31 -22.59 5.26
CA ASP A 202 -7.00 -23.87 5.13
C ASP A 202 -7.25 -24.62 6.46
N ARG A 203 -6.98 -23.97 7.60
CA ARG A 203 -7.18 -24.57 8.92
C ARG A 203 -8.61 -25.09 9.11
N PRO A 204 -8.78 -26.22 9.83
CA PRO A 204 -10.11 -26.79 10.07
C PRO A 204 -10.99 -25.81 10.85
N PRO A 205 -12.29 -25.70 10.54
CA PRO A 205 -13.22 -24.89 11.32
C PRO A 205 -13.14 -25.26 12.82
N GLY A 206 -12.97 -24.25 13.67
CA GLY A 206 -12.83 -24.46 15.12
C GLY A 206 -11.39 -24.56 15.65
N ASP A 207 -10.35 -24.35 14.82
CA ASP A 207 -8.94 -24.20 15.28
C ASP A 207 -8.73 -22.85 16.03
N VAL A 208 -9.40 -22.70 17.17
CA VAL A 208 -9.41 -21.46 17.98
C VAL A 208 -8.02 -21.11 18.51
N ALA A 209 -7.19 -22.12 18.77
CA ALA A 209 -5.80 -21.95 19.19
C ALA A 209 -4.99 -21.21 18.10
N TYR A 210 -5.00 -21.71 16.86
CA TYR A 210 -4.35 -21.04 15.74
C TYR A 210 -4.95 -19.65 15.47
N ALA A 211 -6.28 -19.49 15.58
CA ALA A 211 -6.91 -18.18 15.40
C ALA A 211 -6.43 -17.15 16.45
N GLY A 212 -6.28 -17.57 17.71
CA GLY A 212 -5.74 -16.75 18.79
C GLY A 212 -4.22 -16.52 18.71
N GLU A 213 -3.46 -17.41 18.07
CA GLU A 213 -2.06 -17.16 17.68
C GLU A 213 -1.98 -16.10 16.59
N LEU A 214 -2.73 -16.26 15.52
CA LEU A 214 -2.75 -15.33 14.39
C LEU A 214 -3.15 -13.92 14.81
N ILE A 215 -4.19 -13.78 15.65
CA ILE A 215 -4.60 -12.48 16.20
C ILE A 215 -3.44 -11.82 16.96
N ARG A 216 -2.80 -12.54 17.89
CA ARG A 216 -1.67 -12.01 18.67
C ARG A 216 -0.47 -11.64 17.80
N ASP A 217 -0.19 -12.40 16.74
CA ASP A 217 0.90 -12.08 15.81
C ASP A 217 0.60 -10.85 14.94
N VAL A 218 -0.66 -10.61 14.61
CA VAL A 218 -1.10 -9.36 13.96
C VAL A 218 -1.01 -8.18 14.95
N GLU A 219 -1.44 -8.33 16.21
CA GLU A 219 -1.29 -7.30 17.26
C GLU A 219 0.18 -6.94 17.52
N ARG A 220 1.07 -7.93 17.62
CA ARG A 220 2.54 -7.75 17.76
C ARG A 220 3.18 -7.13 16.52
N THR A 221 2.51 -7.15 15.38
CA THR A 221 3.10 -6.72 14.10
C THR A 221 2.58 -5.37 13.62
N PHE A 222 1.32 -5.02 13.90
CA PHE A 222 0.69 -3.82 13.36
C PHE A 222 0.34 -2.81 14.45
N SER A 223 0.97 -1.64 14.38
CA SER A 223 0.68 -0.47 15.20
C SER A 223 -0.77 0.01 15.03
N LEU A 224 -1.35 -0.17 13.84
CA LEU A 224 -2.77 0.06 13.54
C LEU A 224 -3.31 -0.96 12.54
N VAL A 225 -4.48 -1.52 12.84
CA VAL A 225 -5.31 -2.27 11.89
C VAL A 225 -6.55 -1.43 11.59
N MET A 226 -6.61 -0.86 10.39
CA MET A 226 -7.73 -0.05 9.91
C MET A 226 -8.92 -0.93 9.51
N ILE A 227 -10.14 -0.38 9.51
CA ILE A 227 -11.35 -1.06 9.03
C ILE A 227 -11.95 -0.28 7.87
N ALA A 228 -12.20 -0.94 6.73
CA ALA A 228 -12.69 -0.29 5.52
C ALA A 228 -14.13 0.24 5.62
N GLU A 229 -14.95 -0.33 6.50
CA GLU A 229 -16.28 0.18 6.88
C GLU A 229 -16.21 1.48 7.71
N HIS A 230 -15.09 1.72 8.39
CA HIS A 230 -14.84 2.88 9.27
C HIS A 230 -13.60 3.64 8.78
N PHE A 231 -13.61 4.00 7.49
CA PHE A 231 -12.42 4.44 6.77
C PHE A 231 -11.94 5.84 7.17
N ASP A 232 -12.87 6.79 7.39
CA ASP A 232 -12.50 8.16 7.78
C ASP A 232 -12.01 8.17 9.24
N GLU A 233 -12.63 7.36 10.09
CA GLU A 233 -12.33 7.13 11.49
C GLU A 233 -10.94 6.45 11.64
N SER A 234 -10.67 5.43 10.80
CA SER A 234 -9.35 4.80 10.69
C SER A 234 -8.26 5.76 10.21
N LEU A 235 -8.59 6.74 9.37
CA LEU A 235 -7.64 7.76 8.93
C LEU A 235 -7.34 8.80 10.03
N VAL A 236 -8.29 9.09 10.94
CA VAL A 236 -8.00 9.91 12.14
C VAL A 236 -6.96 9.20 13.01
N LEU A 237 -7.13 7.91 13.30
CA LEU A 237 -6.13 7.13 14.04
C LEU A 237 -4.77 7.09 13.31
N LEU A 238 -4.76 6.93 11.98
CA LEU A 238 -3.53 6.97 11.19
C LEU A 238 -2.82 8.33 11.28
N ARG A 239 -3.59 9.43 11.23
CA ARG A 239 -3.08 10.81 11.32
C ARG A 239 -2.40 11.07 12.66
N HIS A 240 -3.04 10.66 13.76
CA HIS A 240 -2.48 10.77 15.11
C HIS A 240 -1.23 9.89 15.28
N LEU A 241 -1.30 8.62 14.88
CA LEU A 241 -0.20 7.66 14.98
C LEU A 241 1.06 8.09 14.22
N LEU A 242 0.91 8.71 13.04
CA LEU A 242 2.03 9.17 12.23
C LEU A 242 2.42 10.64 12.47
N ASN A 243 1.71 11.37 13.34
CA ASN A 243 1.86 12.81 13.55
C ASN A 243 1.81 13.59 12.21
N TRP A 244 0.74 13.36 11.44
CA TRP A 244 0.54 13.93 10.09
C TRP A 244 -0.48 15.09 10.08
N ASP A 245 -0.40 15.93 9.05
CA ASP A 245 -1.38 17.00 8.84
C ASP A 245 -2.67 16.43 8.21
N LEU A 246 -3.76 17.20 8.26
CA LEU A 246 -5.01 16.81 7.63
C LEU A 246 -4.84 16.66 6.11
N GLU A 247 -4.04 17.55 5.51
CA GLU A 247 -3.65 17.64 4.10
C GLU A 247 -2.82 16.44 3.59
N ASP A 248 -2.30 15.60 4.48
CA ASP A 248 -1.56 14.38 4.11
C ASP A 248 -2.50 13.18 3.94
N ILE A 249 -3.59 13.10 4.71
CA ILE A 249 -4.56 11.99 4.65
C ILE A 249 -5.74 12.22 3.68
N LEU A 250 -5.85 13.40 3.03
CA LEU A 250 -6.93 13.69 2.08
C LEU A 250 -6.88 12.79 0.85
N TYR A 251 -8.03 12.26 0.43
CA TYR A 251 -8.11 11.16 -0.54
C TYR A 251 -9.29 11.26 -1.51
N VAL A 252 -9.24 10.50 -2.61
CA VAL A 252 -10.42 10.07 -3.38
C VAL A 252 -10.54 8.55 -3.35
N LYS A 253 -11.74 8.02 -3.56
CA LYS A 253 -11.99 6.58 -3.54
C LYS A 253 -11.53 5.97 -4.88
N LEU A 254 -10.53 5.10 -4.83
CA LEU A 254 -9.91 4.48 -6.01
C LEU A 254 -10.27 2.99 -6.09
N ASN A 255 -10.13 2.39 -7.28
CA ASN A 255 -10.42 0.97 -7.52
C ASN A 255 -11.86 0.57 -7.12
N MET A 256 -12.82 1.48 -7.33
CA MET A 256 -14.24 1.25 -7.05
C MET A 256 -14.91 0.49 -8.19
N ARG A 257 -15.74 -0.52 -7.87
CA ARG A 257 -16.67 -1.11 -8.85
C ARG A 257 -17.83 -0.16 -9.17
N SER A 258 -18.33 -0.19 -10.40
CA SER A 258 -19.62 0.44 -10.76
C SER A 258 -20.77 -0.13 -9.89
N PRO A 259 -21.94 0.54 -9.78
CA PRO A 259 -23.09 -0.02 -9.06
C PRO A 259 -23.55 -1.37 -9.64
N GLY A 260 -23.66 -1.49 -10.97
CA GLY A 260 -24.08 -2.74 -11.63
C GLY A 260 -23.08 -3.89 -11.49
N SER A 261 -21.81 -3.59 -11.20
CA SER A 261 -20.76 -4.58 -10.92
C SER A 261 -20.71 -5.03 -9.44
N ARG A 262 -21.72 -4.71 -8.63
CA ARG A 262 -21.86 -5.13 -7.22
C ARG A 262 -23.12 -5.97 -7.05
N ARG A 263 -23.00 -7.09 -6.34
CA ARG A 263 -24.15 -7.91 -5.96
C ARG A 263 -24.66 -7.44 -4.60
N SER A 264 -25.98 -7.33 -4.46
CA SER A 264 -26.59 -7.28 -3.14
C SER A 264 -26.50 -8.67 -2.51
N LEU A 265 -26.15 -8.75 -1.23
CA LEU A 265 -26.18 -10.03 -0.50
C LEU A 265 -27.57 -10.22 0.10
N GLY A 266 -28.28 -11.23 -0.39
CA GLY A 266 -29.55 -11.67 0.17
C GLY A 266 -29.42 -12.14 1.63
N LEU A 267 -30.56 -12.26 2.31
CA LEU A 267 -30.63 -12.73 3.69
C LEU A 267 -29.92 -14.09 3.85
N GLY A 268 -29.21 -14.27 4.96
CA GLY A 268 -28.44 -15.50 5.25
C GLY A 268 -27.09 -15.60 4.54
N LEU A 269 -26.91 -15.07 3.32
CA LEU A 269 -25.63 -15.18 2.59
C LEU A 269 -24.42 -14.61 3.38
N PRO A 270 -24.51 -13.46 4.08
CA PRO A 270 -23.38 -12.98 4.89
C PRO A 270 -22.94 -13.97 5.97
N ALA A 271 -23.87 -14.69 6.60
CA ALA A 271 -23.55 -15.69 7.62
C ALA A 271 -22.87 -16.92 6.99
N GLN A 272 -23.36 -17.41 5.85
CA GLN A 272 -22.72 -18.51 5.11
C GLN A 272 -21.28 -18.13 4.68
N ILE A 273 -21.08 -16.92 4.17
CA ILE A 273 -19.77 -16.44 3.74
C ILE A 273 -18.80 -16.30 4.92
N ARG A 274 -19.27 -15.81 6.07
CA ARG A 274 -18.48 -15.73 7.31
C ARG A 274 -18.17 -17.10 7.91
N ALA A 275 -19.07 -18.07 7.80
CA ALA A 275 -18.81 -19.46 8.20
C ALA A 275 -17.77 -20.14 7.28
N TRP A 276 -17.81 -19.87 5.98
CA TRP A 276 -16.79 -20.35 5.03
C TRP A 276 -15.41 -19.69 5.26
N ASN A 277 -15.40 -18.38 5.52
CA ASN A 277 -14.21 -17.56 5.80
C ASN A 277 -14.03 -17.31 7.32
N TRP A 278 -14.13 -18.36 8.12
CA TRP A 278 -14.22 -18.25 9.59
C TRP A 278 -13.01 -17.61 10.28
N LEU A 279 -11.80 -17.71 9.71
CA LEU A 279 -10.60 -17.05 10.26
C LEU A 279 -10.66 -15.55 10.00
N ASP A 280 -11.03 -15.15 8.78
CA ASP A 280 -11.20 -13.75 8.42
C ASP A 280 -12.34 -13.10 9.22
N ALA A 281 -13.40 -13.85 9.55
CA ALA A 281 -14.45 -13.41 10.46
C ALA A 281 -13.91 -13.13 11.87
N ARG A 282 -13.18 -14.06 12.49
CA ARG A 282 -12.58 -13.83 13.82
C ARG A 282 -11.55 -12.71 13.84
N LEU A 283 -10.75 -12.56 12.78
CA LEU A 283 -9.83 -11.43 12.60
C LEU A 283 -10.61 -10.10 12.53
N TYR A 284 -11.65 -10.03 11.70
CA TYR A 284 -12.44 -8.82 11.53
C TYR A 284 -13.10 -8.39 12.84
N ASP A 285 -13.76 -9.32 13.54
CA ASP A 285 -14.50 -9.01 14.76
C ASP A 285 -13.56 -8.49 15.86
N HIS A 286 -12.39 -9.13 16.03
CA HIS A 286 -11.37 -8.70 16.99
C HIS A 286 -10.80 -7.32 16.65
N PHE A 287 -10.41 -7.09 15.39
CA PHE A 287 -9.77 -5.83 15.01
C PHE A 287 -10.76 -4.68 14.83
N ASN A 288 -12.04 -4.94 14.56
CA ASN A 288 -13.09 -3.93 14.64
C ASN A 288 -13.30 -3.49 16.11
N ALA A 289 -13.39 -4.43 17.04
CA ALA A 289 -13.44 -4.11 18.48
C ALA A 289 -12.14 -3.45 18.99
N SER A 290 -10.99 -3.71 18.36
CA SER A 290 -9.72 -3.03 18.65
C SER A 290 -9.65 -1.61 18.07
N LEU A 291 -10.27 -1.37 16.91
CA LEU A 291 -10.41 -0.03 16.34
C LEU A 291 -11.28 0.84 17.24
N TRP A 292 -12.47 0.38 17.60
CA TRP A 292 -13.42 1.18 18.39
C TRP A 292 -12.86 1.56 19.77
N ARG A 293 -12.23 0.63 20.51
CA ARG A 293 -11.53 0.96 21.76
C ARG A 293 -10.51 2.11 21.61
N ARG A 294 -9.75 2.13 20.51
CA ARG A 294 -8.77 3.21 20.22
C ARG A 294 -9.42 4.53 19.79
N LEU A 295 -10.63 4.49 19.21
CA LEU A 295 -11.43 5.68 18.92
C LEU A 295 -12.06 6.24 20.21
N ASP A 296 -12.48 5.37 21.12
CA ASP A 296 -12.99 5.74 22.45
C ASP A 296 -11.87 6.32 23.34
N GLU A 297 -10.64 5.81 23.25
CA GLU A 297 -9.42 6.38 23.86
C GLU A 297 -9.11 7.82 23.36
N LEU A 298 -9.49 8.16 22.12
CA LEU A 298 -9.44 9.55 21.61
C LEU A 298 -10.67 10.40 22.03
N GLY A 299 -11.72 9.76 22.54
CA GLY A 299 -13.02 10.36 22.84
C GLY A 299 -13.90 10.51 21.60
N SER A 300 -15.12 9.98 21.65
CA SER A 300 -16.08 10.01 20.54
C SER A 300 -16.33 11.41 19.95
N ALA A 301 -16.50 12.43 20.80
CA ALA A 301 -16.68 13.82 20.39
C ALA A 301 -15.42 14.48 19.77
N CYS A 302 -14.24 13.88 19.95
CA CYS A 302 -13.04 14.23 19.17
C CYS A 302 -13.12 13.61 17.77
N VAL A 303 -13.33 12.29 17.72
CA VAL A 303 -13.34 11.52 16.47
C VAL A 303 -14.39 12.08 15.52
N GLU A 304 -15.61 12.35 15.98
CA GLU A 304 -16.68 12.95 15.17
C GLU A 304 -16.30 14.33 14.60
N ARG A 305 -15.58 15.15 15.39
CA ARG A 305 -15.08 16.47 14.98
C ARG A 305 -13.97 16.34 13.92
N GLU A 306 -12.99 15.47 14.12
CA GLU A 306 -11.91 15.28 13.14
C GLU A 306 -12.41 14.60 11.86
N VAL A 307 -13.33 13.63 11.95
CA VAL A 307 -13.99 13.03 10.79
C VAL A 307 -14.80 14.07 10.02
N ARG A 308 -15.51 14.98 10.69
CA ARG A 308 -16.20 16.11 10.05
C ARG A 308 -15.23 17.08 9.36
N LEU A 309 -14.11 17.42 10.00
CA LEU A 309 -13.05 18.25 9.40
C LEU A 309 -12.40 17.56 8.19
N LEU A 310 -12.11 16.26 8.27
CA LEU A 310 -11.59 15.45 7.17
C LEU A 310 -12.55 15.41 5.97
N ARG A 311 -13.86 15.18 6.22
CA ARG A 311 -14.89 15.20 5.17
C ARG A 311 -14.96 16.56 4.47
N LEU A 312 -14.95 17.66 5.24
CA LEU A 312 -14.95 19.03 4.70
C LEU A 312 -13.64 19.38 3.93
N ALA A 313 -12.48 18.98 4.44
CA ALA A 313 -11.18 19.21 3.79
C ALA A 313 -11.06 18.42 2.48
N ARG A 314 -11.45 17.14 2.51
CA ARG A 314 -11.54 16.27 1.34
C ARG A 314 -12.44 16.89 0.28
N ASP A 315 -13.66 17.27 0.64
CA ASP A 315 -14.62 17.79 -0.34
C ASP A 315 -14.19 19.14 -0.92
N ARG A 316 -13.47 19.98 -0.16
CA ARG A 316 -12.82 21.20 -0.66
C ARG A 316 -11.67 20.91 -1.62
N LEU A 317 -10.77 19.98 -1.30
CA LEU A 317 -9.68 19.53 -2.19
C LEU A 317 -10.25 18.98 -3.50
N VAL A 318 -11.23 18.09 -3.39
CA VAL A 318 -11.92 17.44 -4.50
C VAL A 318 -12.57 18.48 -5.41
N ARG A 319 -13.40 19.39 -4.88
CA ARG A 319 -13.97 20.48 -5.69
C ARG A 319 -12.89 21.35 -6.36
N GLY A 320 -11.78 21.60 -5.68
CA GLY A 320 -10.62 22.29 -6.27
C GLY A 320 -10.02 21.58 -7.49
N CYS A 321 -10.00 20.24 -7.50
CA CYS A 321 -9.50 19.44 -8.63
C CYS A 321 -10.52 19.26 -9.77
N PHE A 322 -11.83 19.31 -9.48
CA PHE A 322 -12.91 19.07 -10.45
C PHE A 322 -13.76 20.32 -10.74
N GLY A 323 -13.09 21.48 -10.94
CA GLY A 323 -13.73 22.69 -11.47
C GLY A 323 -14.79 23.33 -10.57
N GLY A 324 -14.72 23.11 -9.26
CA GLY A 324 -15.70 23.55 -8.26
C GLY A 324 -16.79 22.52 -7.93
N GLN A 325 -16.93 21.46 -8.73
CA GLN A 325 -17.96 20.44 -8.60
C GLN A 325 -17.45 19.16 -7.92
N LEU A 326 -18.36 18.26 -7.52
CA LEU A 326 -17.97 16.91 -7.13
C LEU A 326 -17.71 16.05 -8.39
N PRO A 327 -16.72 15.14 -8.38
CA PRO A 327 -16.35 14.37 -9.55
C PRO A 327 -17.43 13.37 -9.95
N LEU A 328 -17.80 13.42 -11.24
CA LEU A 328 -18.58 12.36 -11.88
C LEU A 328 -17.71 11.11 -12.04
N LEU A 329 -18.23 9.96 -11.64
CA LEU A 329 -17.60 8.67 -11.88
C LEU A 329 -17.76 8.25 -13.35
N ARG A 330 -16.67 7.78 -13.94
CA ARG A 330 -16.59 7.39 -15.36
C ARG A 330 -16.21 5.93 -15.50
N THR A 331 -16.75 5.24 -16.50
CA THR A 331 -16.25 3.91 -16.89
C THR A 331 -14.86 4.06 -17.52
N SER A 332 -14.04 3.00 -17.49
CA SER A 332 -12.68 3.09 -18.03
C SER A 332 -12.61 3.33 -19.55
N ALA A 333 -13.72 3.15 -20.28
CA ALA A 333 -13.82 3.52 -21.69
C ALA A 333 -14.08 5.03 -21.88
N GLN A 334 -14.87 5.64 -20.98
CA GLN A 334 -15.23 7.07 -21.00
C GLN A 334 -14.07 7.99 -20.59
N ILE A 335 -13.13 7.50 -19.76
CA ILE A 335 -12.00 8.31 -19.28
C ILE A 335 -11.08 8.68 -20.44
N GLU A 336 -10.97 9.97 -20.77
CA GLU A 336 -10.21 10.48 -21.90
C GLU A 336 -8.70 10.24 -21.70
N ASN A 337 -8.20 10.57 -20.50
CA ASN A 337 -6.80 10.41 -20.17
C ASN A 337 -6.46 8.93 -19.93
N LYS A 338 -5.79 8.31 -20.91
CA LYS A 338 -5.41 6.88 -20.86
C LYS A 338 -4.56 6.48 -19.65
N GLU A 339 -3.79 7.39 -19.05
CA GLU A 339 -3.03 7.12 -17.81
C GLU A 339 -3.94 7.09 -16.56
N LEU A 340 -5.14 7.66 -16.59
CA LEU A 340 -6.11 7.62 -15.49
C LEU A 340 -7.08 6.44 -15.58
N ARG A 341 -7.05 5.66 -16.67
CA ARG A 341 -7.89 4.47 -16.86
C ARG A 341 -7.54 3.39 -15.81
N PRO A 342 -8.48 2.99 -14.94
CA PRO A 342 -8.24 1.90 -14.01
C PRO A 342 -8.23 0.54 -14.75
N TRP A 343 -7.45 -0.42 -14.25
CA TRP A 343 -7.43 -1.77 -14.82
C TRP A 343 -8.79 -2.48 -14.63
N GLN A 344 -9.24 -3.15 -15.67
CA GLN A 344 -10.49 -3.92 -15.69
C GLN A 344 -10.17 -5.42 -15.55
N PRO A 345 -10.79 -6.15 -14.60
CA PRO A 345 -10.53 -7.57 -14.38
C PRO A 345 -11.21 -8.50 -15.38
N SER A 346 -12.39 -8.13 -15.88
CA SER A 346 -13.19 -8.90 -16.83
C SER A 346 -14.30 -8.01 -17.40
N ALA A 347 -14.93 -8.46 -18.49
CA ALA A 347 -16.10 -7.78 -19.08
C ALA A 347 -17.37 -7.80 -18.20
N MET A 348 -17.33 -8.41 -17.01
CA MET A 348 -18.44 -8.47 -16.06
C MET A 348 -18.27 -7.55 -14.85
N VAL A 349 -17.13 -6.87 -14.70
CA VAL A 349 -16.82 -6.05 -13.52
C VAL A 349 -16.12 -4.76 -13.93
N ASP A 350 -16.89 -3.69 -14.09
CA ASP A 350 -16.35 -2.34 -14.33
C ASP A 350 -15.67 -1.81 -13.07
N ILE A 351 -14.42 -1.38 -13.22
CA ILE A 351 -13.77 -0.47 -12.28
C ILE A 351 -13.91 0.95 -12.81
N VAL A 352 -14.55 1.82 -12.04
CA VAL A 352 -14.75 3.24 -12.38
C VAL A 352 -13.60 4.11 -11.89
N GLY A 353 -13.39 5.24 -12.58
CA GLY A 353 -12.39 6.24 -12.25
C GLY A 353 -12.89 7.65 -12.49
N TYR A 354 -11.95 8.57 -12.74
CA TYR A 354 -12.18 10.01 -12.81
C TYR A 354 -11.42 10.63 -13.98
N ASP A 355 -12.07 11.55 -14.71
CA ASP A 355 -11.38 12.53 -15.57
C ASP A 355 -11.11 13.80 -14.78
N LEU A 356 -9.97 14.43 -15.03
CA LEU A 356 -9.70 15.80 -14.59
C LEU A 356 -10.12 16.78 -15.70
N PRO A 357 -10.71 17.95 -15.37
CA PRO A 357 -11.09 18.93 -16.39
C PRO A 357 -9.87 19.40 -17.21
N PRO A 358 -10.02 19.79 -18.49
CA PRO A 358 -8.92 20.37 -19.27
C PRO A 358 -8.30 21.62 -18.61
N ASN A 359 -9.11 22.43 -17.91
CA ASN A 359 -8.66 23.57 -17.11
C ASN A 359 -8.12 23.19 -15.72
N GLY A 360 -8.23 21.92 -15.31
CA GLY A 360 -7.47 21.35 -14.19
C GLY A 360 -5.97 21.24 -14.50
N THR A 361 -5.59 21.29 -15.77
CA THR A 361 -4.20 21.35 -16.27
C THR A 361 -3.60 22.77 -16.32
N ARG A 362 -4.13 23.71 -15.53
CA ARG A 362 -3.53 25.05 -15.34
C ARG A 362 -2.04 24.92 -14.96
N PRO A 363 -1.12 25.69 -15.58
CA PRO A 363 0.29 25.65 -15.24
C PRO A 363 0.55 25.98 -13.76
N GLY A 364 1.00 24.98 -12.98
CA GLY A 364 1.27 25.14 -11.55
C GLY A 364 1.20 23.82 -10.78
N GLY A 365 1.67 23.82 -9.53
CA GLY A 365 1.77 22.62 -8.69
C GLY A 365 0.43 21.94 -8.40
N GLN A 366 -0.68 22.70 -8.36
CA GLN A 366 -2.01 22.18 -8.03
C GLN A 366 -2.52 21.14 -9.05
N ALA A 367 -2.30 21.37 -10.35
CA ALA A 367 -2.64 20.42 -11.40
C ALA A 367 -1.95 19.06 -11.18
N GLN A 368 -0.67 19.10 -10.81
CA GLN A 368 0.15 17.91 -10.59
C GLN A 368 -0.22 17.17 -9.29
N GLU A 369 -0.67 17.85 -8.24
CA GLU A 369 -1.24 17.21 -7.03
C GLU A 369 -2.59 16.56 -7.33
N CYS A 370 -3.47 17.22 -8.10
CA CYS A 370 -4.75 16.65 -8.53
C CYS A 370 -4.56 15.41 -9.42
N LEU A 371 -3.56 15.41 -10.31
CA LEU A 371 -3.21 14.22 -11.10
C LEU A 371 -2.82 13.03 -10.22
N LYS A 372 -1.98 13.25 -9.19
CA LYS A 372 -1.58 12.19 -8.24
C LYS A 372 -2.77 11.64 -7.46
N LEU A 373 -3.71 12.49 -7.07
CA LEU A 373 -4.89 12.13 -6.28
C LEU A 373 -5.75 11.06 -6.99
N VAL A 374 -5.91 11.15 -8.31
CA VAL A 374 -6.70 10.21 -9.12
C VAL A 374 -5.89 9.06 -9.75
N LEU A 375 -4.55 9.11 -9.71
CA LEU A 375 -3.69 8.20 -10.48
C LEU A 375 -3.82 6.74 -10.00
N PRO A 376 -4.18 5.77 -10.88
CA PRO A 376 -4.31 4.37 -10.50
C PRO A 376 -2.97 3.73 -10.09
N GLU A 377 -3.08 2.72 -9.22
CA GLU A 377 -1.98 1.99 -8.57
C GLU A 377 -0.82 1.58 -9.50
N VAL A 378 -1.12 0.98 -10.65
CA VAL A 378 -0.08 0.47 -11.56
C VAL A 378 0.66 1.63 -12.24
N GLN A 379 -0.05 2.67 -12.66
CA GLN A 379 0.52 3.89 -13.23
C GLN A 379 1.34 4.68 -12.19
N TYR A 380 0.85 4.81 -10.96
CA TYR A 380 1.60 5.48 -9.89
C TYR A 380 2.86 4.67 -9.50
N SER A 381 2.76 3.35 -9.39
CA SER A 381 3.93 2.47 -9.13
C SER A 381 5.01 2.64 -10.21
N ARG A 382 4.63 2.67 -11.49
CA ARG A 382 5.55 2.95 -12.61
C ARG A 382 6.17 4.36 -12.51
N ARG A 383 5.37 5.37 -12.17
CA ARG A 383 5.80 6.77 -12.03
C ARG A 383 6.81 6.96 -10.90
N LEU A 384 6.56 6.38 -9.72
CA LEU A 384 7.50 6.38 -8.60
C LEU A 384 8.79 5.62 -8.93
N LEU A 385 8.69 4.44 -9.55
CA LEU A 385 9.86 3.67 -9.96
C LEU A 385 10.74 4.46 -10.95
N ARG A 386 10.14 5.20 -11.89
CA ARG A 386 10.87 6.09 -12.81
C ARG A 386 11.58 7.22 -12.06
N ILE A 387 10.89 7.91 -11.16
CA ILE A 387 11.44 9.01 -10.35
C ILE A 387 12.62 8.52 -9.49
N GLN A 388 12.42 7.42 -8.74
CA GLN A 388 13.44 6.86 -7.86
C GLN A 388 14.64 6.28 -8.62
N SER A 389 14.42 5.65 -9.79
CA SER A 389 15.51 5.20 -10.67
C SER A 389 16.37 6.37 -11.17
N LEU A 390 15.77 7.52 -11.48
CA LEU A 390 16.52 8.71 -11.90
C LEU A 390 17.30 9.33 -10.72
N ARG A 391 16.72 9.37 -9.51
CA ARG A 391 17.42 9.79 -8.28
C ARG A 391 18.63 8.88 -7.99
N GLN A 392 18.44 7.56 -8.01
CA GLN A 392 19.49 6.57 -7.73
C GLN A 392 20.64 6.65 -8.76
N ARG A 393 20.33 6.80 -10.05
CA ARG A 393 21.36 6.95 -11.10
C ARG A 393 22.19 8.23 -10.90
N ARG A 394 21.54 9.37 -10.62
CA ARG A 394 22.23 10.65 -10.32
C ARG A 394 23.12 10.54 -9.08
N ALA A 395 22.65 9.90 -8.01
CA ALA A 395 23.45 9.66 -6.80
C ALA A 395 24.64 8.72 -7.06
N SER A 396 24.51 7.79 -8.01
CA SER A 396 25.58 6.88 -8.42
C SER A 396 26.65 7.59 -9.26
N SER A 397 26.24 8.43 -10.22
CA SER A 397 27.16 9.21 -11.06
C SER A 397 27.85 10.37 -10.33
N ALA A 398 27.30 10.82 -9.19
CA ALA A 398 27.86 11.89 -8.38
C ALA A 398 28.91 11.42 -7.34
N ARG A 399 29.19 10.10 -7.25
CA ARG A 399 30.28 9.58 -6.44
C ARG A 399 31.59 9.61 -7.24
N PRO A 400 32.63 10.32 -6.78
CA PRO A 400 33.96 10.22 -7.39
C PRO A 400 34.46 8.77 -7.37
N SER A 401 35.12 8.34 -8.43
CA SER A 401 35.87 7.10 -8.45
C SER A 401 37.02 7.21 -7.43
N ALA A 402 36.93 6.43 -6.34
CA ALA A 402 38.04 6.30 -5.41
C ALA A 402 39.28 5.77 -6.18
N PRO A 403 40.46 6.42 -6.10
CA PRO A 403 41.61 6.00 -6.86
C PRO A 403 42.05 4.59 -6.43
N LEU A 404 42.28 3.71 -7.41
CA LEU A 404 42.86 2.40 -7.14
C LEU A 404 44.26 2.59 -6.54
N ARG A 405 44.40 2.38 -5.23
CA ARG A 405 45.70 2.15 -4.60
C ARG A 405 46.23 0.81 -5.10
N SER A 406 47.05 0.85 -6.13
CA SER A 406 47.82 -0.29 -6.63
C SER A 406 48.85 -0.73 -5.60
N THR A 407 48.47 -1.65 -4.72
CA THR A 407 49.37 -2.31 -3.77
C THR A 407 50.30 -3.27 -4.51
N LEU A 408 51.32 -2.71 -5.16
CA LEU A 408 52.46 -3.42 -5.74
C LEU A 408 53.27 -4.08 -4.62
N ALA A 409 52.85 -5.28 -4.22
CA ALA A 409 53.49 -6.09 -3.20
C ALA A 409 54.88 -6.54 -3.68
N ARG A 410 55.90 -5.73 -3.40
CA ARG A 410 57.29 -5.92 -3.80
C ARG A 410 57.90 -7.13 -3.07
N ARG A 411 57.67 -8.34 -3.59
CA ARG A 411 58.31 -9.60 -3.14
C ARG A 411 59.82 -9.39 -3.02
N ARG A 412 60.34 -9.38 -1.79
CA ARG A 412 61.76 -9.66 -1.53
C ARG A 412 61.93 -11.18 -1.50
N LEU A 413 62.87 -11.68 -2.29
CA LEU A 413 63.36 -13.06 -2.16
C LEU A 413 64.26 -13.14 -0.92
N HIS A 414 64.03 -14.12 -0.07
CA HIS A 414 65.02 -14.58 0.90
C HIS A 414 65.27 -16.07 0.66
N VAL A 415 66.52 -16.41 0.37
CA VAL A 415 67.05 -17.77 0.30
C VAL A 415 67.66 -18.06 1.67
N GLY A 416 67.32 -19.19 2.31
CA GLY A 416 67.68 -19.39 3.71
C GLY A 416 67.44 -20.78 4.29
N SER A 417 68.19 -21.78 3.80
CA SER A 417 68.38 -23.11 4.42
C SER A 417 67.16 -24.05 4.52
N ALA A 418 67.46 -25.35 4.63
CA ALA A 418 66.50 -26.44 4.75
C ALA A 418 66.87 -27.36 5.93
N ARG A 419 65.91 -28.17 6.40
CA ARG A 419 66.17 -29.47 7.05
C ARG A 419 64.93 -30.38 6.99
N ASN A 420 65.17 -31.68 7.12
CA ASN A 420 64.25 -32.74 6.68
C ASN A 420 63.25 -33.18 7.78
N ALA A 421 62.06 -33.63 7.37
CA ALA A 421 61.33 -34.72 8.01
C ALA A 421 60.38 -35.44 7.02
N LEU A 422 60.36 -36.77 7.11
CA LEU A 422 59.77 -37.78 6.21
C LEU A 422 58.22 -37.73 6.04
N GLY A 423 57.72 -38.35 4.97
CA GLY A 423 56.29 -38.71 4.75
C GLY A 423 55.91 -40.07 5.39
N PRO A 424 54.92 -40.86 4.89
CA PRO A 424 54.23 -40.86 3.58
C PRO A 424 52.73 -40.41 3.64
N THR A 425 51.92 -40.13 2.61
CA THR A 425 51.53 -40.80 1.32
C THR A 425 50.83 -42.18 1.46
N LEU A 426 49.83 -42.58 0.65
CA LEU A 426 49.15 -41.95 -0.52
C LEU A 426 47.70 -41.47 -0.13
N THR A 427 46.55 -41.56 -0.83
CA THR A 427 46.05 -42.09 -2.14
C THR A 427 44.71 -41.36 -2.47
N GLN A 428 44.42 -40.84 -3.68
CA GLN A 428 43.68 -41.46 -4.82
C GLN A 428 42.51 -42.39 -4.44
N ARG A 429 41.29 -42.35 -5.00
CA ARG A 429 40.78 -42.02 -6.38
C ARG A 429 39.25 -41.67 -6.29
N ALA A 430 38.42 -41.31 -7.30
CA ALA A 430 38.47 -41.11 -8.76
C ALA A 430 37.37 -40.10 -9.24
N ALA A 431 36.90 -40.18 -10.50
CA ALA A 431 35.69 -39.52 -11.07
C ALA A 431 34.43 -40.45 -10.93
N GLY A 432 33.19 -40.14 -11.33
CA GLY A 432 32.52 -39.10 -12.14
C GLY A 432 31.06 -39.56 -12.41
N PRO A 433 30.28 -39.07 -13.42
CA PRO A 433 30.54 -38.00 -14.39
C PRO A 433 29.46 -36.87 -14.33
N GLN A 434 29.22 -36.19 -15.44
CA GLN A 434 28.37 -34.99 -15.57
C GLN A 434 26.92 -35.33 -15.99
N ALA A 435 25.97 -34.45 -15.65
CA ALA A 435 24.70 -34.30 -16.38
C ALA A 435 24.44 -32.80 -16.61
N ARG A 436 24.38 -32.36 -17.88
CA ARG A 436 24.27 -30.94 -18.25
C ARG A 436 23.22 -30.73 -19.35
N ALA A 437 21.98 -30.54 -18.94
CA ALA A 437 20.87 -30.06 -19.78
C ALA A 437 19.88 -29.29 -18.89
N GLY A 438 19.16 -28.27 -19.37
CA GLY A 438 19.17 -27.74 -20.74
C GLY A 438 17.86 -27.07 -21.16
N ALA A 439 17.15 -26.40 -20.24
CA ALA A 439 15.83 -25.83 -20.52
C ALA A 439 15.67 -24.43 -19.90
N LEU A 440 15.94 -23.41 -20.72
CA LEU A 440 15.59 -22.01 -20.42
C LEU A 440 14.38 -21.57 -21.27
N SER A 441 13.73 -20.50 -20.80
CA SER A 441 12.63 -19.75 -21.45
C SER A 441 11.20 -20.32 -21.36
N ARG A 442 10.24 -19.43 -21.62
CA ARG A 442 8.77 -19.65 -21.72
C ARG A 442 8.05 -20.12 -20.46
N PHE A 443 7.78 -19.19 -19.53
CA PHE A 443 6.43 -19.00 -18.94
C PHE A 443 6.30 -17.63 -18.24
N SER A 444 6.21 -16.54 -19.02
CA SER A 444 5.91 -15.20 -18.50
C SER A 444 5.24 -14.29 -19.56
N ARG A 445 4.14 -14.77 -20.16
CA ARG A 445 3.22 -13.97 -21.00
C ARG A 445 1.77 -14.44 -20.81
N ARG A 446 1.18 -14.13 -19.64
CA ARG A 446 -0.28 -14.26 -19.36
C ARG A 446 -0.79 -13.40 -18.18
N GLN A 447 -0.06 -12.32 -17.86
CA GLN A 447 -0.50 -11.24 -16.94
C GLN A 447 -0.55 -9.87 -17.64
N LEU A 448 -0.55 -9.86 -18.98
CA LEU A 448 -0.75 -8.69 -19.83
C LEU A 448 -1.60 -9.12 -21.03
N SER A 449 -2.89 -9.28 -20.77
CA SER A 449 -4.00 -9.46 -21.72
C SER A 449 -5.24 -8.94 -21.00
#